data_AF-A0A291GJL3-F1
#
_entry.id   AF-A0A291GJL3-F1
#
_cell.length_a   1.000
_cell.length_b   1.000
_cell.length_c   1.000
_cell.angle_alpha   90.00
_cell.angle_beta   90.00
_cell.angle_gamma   90.00
#
_symmetry.space_group_name_H-M   'P 1'
#
loop_
_entity.id
_entity.type
_entity.pdbx_description
1 polymer ?
#
loop_
_entity_poly.entity_id
_entity_poly.type
_entity_poly.pdbx_seq_one_letter_code
_entity_poly.pdbx_strand_id
1 'polypeptide(L)'
;MVQIFTLRERLAALPSTVRRRAETSTLRASVIADARAVAPEIPRDADAGHLERAARRLLRRAAQDEFAREGVTRVPLPPADASRAELRRADVPGEASFQAFVEDVLSAVDIAPSPLERDDAVELRDARGSSDAYGLSPEVASDLASYLLCRAHALDDGAEGLEEHLEAQARRIREEVRAALVRQVRVPLELTVARDRHERVVRGEADEGFASPAGGPGDAHATAEERADLGRRARSAFEFAQSEAGRAAFGALRSGAERAYERYGSTRTPPRTPPRT
;
A
#
# COMPACT_ATOMS: atom_id res chain seq x y z
N MET A 1 -1.76 -46.12 38.77
CA MET A 1 -1.58 -44.69 39.13
C MET A 1 -0.94 -44.01 37.92
N VAL A 2 -1.71 -43.31 37.08
CA VAL A 2 -1.17 -42.69 35.85
C VAL A 2 -0.63 -41.32 36.23
N GLN A 3 0.70 -41.13 36.17
CA GLN A 3 1.32 -39.83 36.42
C GLN A 3 0.96 -38.87 35.27
N ILE A 4 0.14 -37.87 35.56
CA ILE A 4 -0.15 -36.77 34.63
C ILE A 4 0.97 -35.76 34.79
N PHE A 5 2.02 -35.91 33.98
CA PHE A 5 3.05 -34.88 33.86
C PHE A 5 2.47 -33.63 33.20
N THR A 6 2.73 -32.48 33.81
CA THR A 6 2.39 -31.18 33.23
C THR A 6 3.20 -30.94 31.94
N LEU A 7 2.70 -30.08 31.05
CA LEU A 7 3.40 -29.72 29.80
C LEU A 7 4.84 -29.21 30.09
N ARG A 8 5.00 -28.50 31.21
CA ARG A 8 6.26 -27.94 31.70
C ARG A 8 7.27 -29.02 32.10
N GLU A 9 6.82 -30.07 32.79
CA GLU A 9 7.67 -31.21 33.19
C GLU A 9 8.09 -32.06 31.98
N ARG A 10 7.20 -32.24 31.00
CA ARG A 10 7.53 -32.94 29.76
C ARG A 10 8.58 -32.20 28.92
N LEU A 11 8.50 -30.87 28.85
CA LEU A 11 9.50 -30.03 28.17
C LEU A 11 10.87 -30.04 28.87
N ALA A 12 10.88 -30.15 30.22
CA ALA A 12 12.12 -30.28 30.99
C ALA A 12 12.82 -31.63 30.80
N ALA A 13 12.09 -32.69 30.45
CA ALA A 13 12.63 -34.02 30.18
C ALA A 13 13.23 -34.20 28.76
N LEU A 14 13.05 -33.22 27.87
CA LEU A 14 13.58 -33.27 26.50
C LEU A 14 15.10 -32.98 26.45
N PRO A 15 15.84 -33.56 25.48
CA PRO A 15 17.22 -33.19 25.20
C PRO A 15 17.36 -31.67 25.00
N SER A 16 18.46 -31.10 25.47
CA SER A 16 18.73 -29.65 25.42
C SER A 16 18.61 -29.06 24.01
N THR A 17 18.97 -29.83 22.98
CA THR A 17 18.84 -29.45 21.56
C THR A 17 17.38 -29.32 21.13
N VAL A 18 16.50 -30.21 21.59
CA VAL A 18 15.06 -30.17 21.31
C VAL A 18 14.40 -29.02 22.06
N ARG A 19 14.81 -28.77 23.31
CA ARG A 19 14.34 -27.64 24.11
C ARG A 19 14.70 -26.30 23.46
N ARG A 20 15.97 -26.13 23.07
CA ARG A 20 16.43 -24.93 22.35
C ARG A 20 15.65 -24.71 21.05
N ARG A 21 15.41 -25.76 20.27
CA ARG A 21 14.58 -25.67 19.05
C ARG A 21 13.13 -25.27 19.36
N ALA A 22 12.54 -25.79 20.43
CA ALA A 22 11.19 -25.42 20.84
C ALA A 22 11.13 -23.96 21.33
N GLU A 23 12.13 -23.50 22.07
CA GLU A 23 12.28 -22.10 22.51
C GLU A 23 12.43 -21.16 21.31
N THR A 24 13.33 -21.47 20.36
CA THR A 24 13.47 -20.71 19.11
C THR A 24 12.18 -20.68 18.29
N SER A 25 11.48 -21.82 18.19
CA SER A 25 10.19 -21.90 17.49
C SER A 25 9.10 -21.06 18.18
N THR A 26 9.10 -21.01 19.52
CA THR A 26 8.14 -20.22 20.30
C THR A 26 8.43 -18.73 20.18
N LEU A 27 9.70 -18.33 20.25
CA LEU A 27 10.14 -16.96 20.02
C LEU A 27 9.75 -16.48 18.62
N ARG A 28 10.06 -17.27 17.59
CA ARG A 28 9.68 -16.97 16.20
C ARG A 28 8.17 -16.78 16.06
N ALA A 29 7.37 -17.68 16.63
CA ALA A 29 5.91 -17.58 16.58
C ALA A 29 5.41 -16.29 17.27
N SER A 30 6.01 -15.91 18.40
CA SER A 30 5.70 -14.65 19.09
C SER A 30 6.03 -13.43 18.25
N VAL A 31 7.24 -13.36 17.68
CA VAL A 31 7.68 -12.25 16.83
C VAL A 31 6.77 -12.07 15.60
N ILE A 32 6.34 -13.18 14.98
CA ILE A 32 5.40 -13.13 13.86
C ILE A 32 4.00 -12.69 14.34
N ALA A 33 3.54 -13.15 15.50
CA ALA A 33 2.25 -12.73 16.06
C ALA A 33 2.23 -11.22 16.36
N ASP A 34 3.33 -10.70 16.91
CA ASP A 34 3.56 -9.28 17.18
C ASP A 34 3.50 -8.45 15.89
N ALA A 35 4.26 -8.85 14.86
CA ALA A 35 4.25 -8.17 13.57
C ALA A 35 2.86 -8.19 12.91
N ARG A 36 2.15 -9.32 13.00
CA ARG A 36 0.77 -9.47 12.48
C ARG A 36 -0.26 -8.66 13.25
N ALA A 37 0.01 -8.31 14.50
CA ALA A 37 -0.87 -7.44 15.28
C ALA A 37 -0.94 -6.04 14.65
N VAL A 38 0.17 -5.56 14.08
CA VAL A 38 0.27 -4.26 13.40
C VAL A 38 -0.10 -4.37 11.92
N ALA A 39 0.40 -5.40 11.22
CA ALA A 39 0.19 -5.63 9.80
C ALA A 39 -0.46 -7.03 9.56
N PRO A 40 -1.80 -7.13 9.64
CA PRO A 40 -2.52 -8.40 9.58
C PRO A 40 -2.31 -9.21 8.29
N GLU A 41 -1.91 -8.56 7.21
CA GLU A 41 -1.61 -9.17 5.92
C GLU A 41 -0.32 -10.02 5.91
N ILE A 42 0.52 -9.92 6.96
CA ILE A 42 1.72 -10.73 7.09
C ILE A 42 1.34 -12.22 7.26
N PRO A 43 1.93 -13.15 6.47
CA PRO A 43 1.68 -14.58 6.60
C PRO A 43 2.05 -15.13 7.99
N ARG A 44 1.38 -16.21 8.41
CA ARG A 44 1.65 -16.86 9.70
C ARG A 44 3.01 -17.56 9.76
N ASP A 45 3.55 -17.91 8.61
CA ASP A 45 4.84 -18.56 8.37
C ASP A 45 5.91 -17.60 7.86
N ALA A 46 5.69 -16.29 8.03
CA ALA A 46 6.60 -15.23 7.60
C ALA A 46 8.05 -15.42 8.10
N ASP A 47 8.98 -14.90 7.31
CA ASP A 47 10.40 -14.73 7.64
C ASP A 47 10.76 -13.25 7.77
N ALA A 48 12.00 -12.95 8.13
CA ALA A 48 12.51 -11.58 8.23
C ALA A 48 12.22 -10.77 6.95
N GLY A 49 12.48 -11.36 5.78
CA GLY A 49 12.23 -10.73 4.48
C GLY A 49 10.76 -10.40 4.21
N HIS A 50 9.79 -11.12 4.80
CA HIS A 50 8.37 -10.77 4.73
C HIS A 50 8.06 -9.49 5.52
N LEU A 51 8.63 -9.37 6.73
CA LEU A 51 8.45 -8.21 7.60
C LEU A 51 9.12 -6.97 7.00
N GLU A 52 10.34 -7.10 6.47
CA GLU A 52 11.01 -6.00 5.77
C GLU A 52 10.18 -5.52 4.56
N ARG A 53 9.65 -6.45 3.76
CA ARG A 53 8.77 -6.09 2.64
C ARG A 53 7.50 -5.41 3.11
N ALA A 54 6.97 -5.78 4.28
CA ALA A 54 5.80 -5.12 4.87
C ALA A 54 6.14 -3.68 5.28
N ALA A 55 7.26 -3.46 5.97
CA ALA A 55 7.76 -2.13 6.32
C ALA A 55 7.95 -1.24 5.08
N ARG A 56 8.61 -1.75 4.04
CA ARG A 56 8.79 -1.02 2.76
C ARG A 56 7.45 -0.69 2.07
N ARG A 57 6.50 -1.63 2.08
CA ARG A 57 5.14 -1.40 1.54
C ARG A 57 4.38 -0.33 2.32
N LEU A 58 4.48 -0.35 3.64
CA LEU A 58 3.82 0.60 4.54
C LEU A 58 4.26 2.03 4.22
N LEU A 59 5.57 2.28 4.21
CA LEU A 59 6.12 3.62 3.93
C LEU A 59 5.88 4.07 2.49
N ARG A 60 5.99 3.16 1.51
CA ARG A 60 5.63 3.49 0.13
C ARG A 60 4.17 3.92 0.02
N ARG A 61 3.26 3.20 0.69
CA ARG A 61 1.83 3.55 0.68
C ARG A 61 1.61 4.89 1.37
N ALA A 62 2.18 5.11 2.55
CA ALA A 62 2.08 6.39 3.25
C ALA A 62 2.60 7.57 2.40
N ALA A 63 3.71 7.41 1.69
CA ALA A 63 4.22 8.43 0.77
C ALA A 63 3.26 8.70 -0.42
N GLN A 64 2.62 7.67 -0.97
CA GLN A 64 1.61 7.84 -2.03
C GLN A 64 0.32 8.47 -1.50
N ASP A 65 -0.06 8.14 -0.26
CA ASP A 65 -1.18 8.74 0.45
C ASP A 65 -0.90 10.24 0.68
N GLU A 66 0.31 10.58 1.11
CA GLU A 66 0.78 11.96 1.28
C GLU A 66 0.83 12.73 -0.05
N PHE A 67 1.24 12.08 -1.13
CA PHE A 67 1.19 12.69 -2.46
C PHE A 67 -0.26 12.98 -2.89
N ALA A 68 -1.20 12.09 -2.61
CA ALA A 68 -2.61 12.38 -2.86
C ALA A 68 -3.15 13.48 -1.92
N ARG A 69 -2.69 13.52 -0.66
CA ARG A 69 -3.10 14.51 0.35
C ARG A 69 -2.65 15.92 -0.03
N GLU A 70 -1.35 16.10 -0.25
CA GLU A 70 -0.73 17.42 -0.43
C GLU A 70 -0.05 17.59 -1.80
N GLY A 71 0.59 16.52 -2.31
CA GLY A 71 1.36 16.58 -3.56
C GLY A 71 0.51 16.97 -4.78
N VAL A 72 -0.73 16.50 -4.88
CA VAL A 72 -1.66 16.82 -5.98
C VAL A 72 -1.94 18.31 -6.10
N THR A 73 -1.94 19.04 -4.99
CA THR A 73 -2.25 20.48 -4.96
C THR A 73 -1.00 21.36 -4.95
N ARG A 74 0.11 20.89 -4.36
CA ARG A 74 1.37 21.64 -4.24
C ARG A 74 2.28 21.54 -5.46
N VAL A 75 2.19 20.45 -6.23
CA VAL A 75 3.03 20.22 -7.41
C VAL A 75 2.31 20.71 -8.67
N PRO A 76 2.98 21.46 -9.58
CA PRO A 76 2.41 21.88 -10.85
C PRO A 76 2.32 20.68 -11.80
N LEU A 77 1.24 19.93 -11.68
CA LEU A 77 1.01 18.70 -12.45
C LEU A 77 0.36 19.01 -13.81
N PRO A 78 0.82 18.40 -14.92
CA PRO A 78 0.16 18.49 -16.23
C PRO A 78 -1.31 18.04 -16.18
N PRO A 79 -2.20 18.45 -17.09
CA PRO A 79 -3.64 18.19 -16.99
C PRO A 79 -3.99 16.68 -16.92
N ALA A 80 -5.21 16.36 -16.47
CA ALA A 80 -5.62 14.98 -16.17
C ALA A 80 -5.58 14.03 -17.37
N ASP A 81 -5.75 14.57 -18.58
CA ASP A 81 -5.70 13.86 -19.86
C ASP A 81 -4.29 13.80 -20.48
N ALA A 82 -3.26 14.28 -19.77
CA ALA A 82 -1.89 14.28 -20.26
C ALA A 82 -1.37 12.86 -20.54
N SER A 83 -0.88 12.66 -21.76
CA SER A 83 -0.19 11.45 -22.20
C SER A 83 1.18 11.29 -21.53
N ARG A 84 1.73 10.07 -21.58
CA ARG A 84 3.08 9.78 -21.09
C ARG A 84 4.16 10.64 -21.76
N ALA A 85 3.97 11.01 -23.03
CA ALA A 85 4.90 11.86 -23.77
C ALA A 85 4.84 13.32 -23.27
N GLU A 86 3.67 13.80 -22.84
CA GLU A 86 3.50 15.14 -22.25
C GLU A 86 4.10 15.22 -20.86
N LEU A 87 3.88 14.21 -20.01
CA LEU A 87 4.51 14.14 -18.69
C LEU A 87 6.04 14.15 -18.76
N ARG A 88 6.63 13.45 -19.75
CA ARG A 88 8.08 13.47 -19.97
C ARG A 88 8.60 14.82 -20.42
N ARG A 89 7.84 15.56 -21.23
CA ARG A 89 8.21 16.91 -21.68
C ARG A 89 8.08 17.95 -20.57
N ALA A 90 7.12 17.75 -19.66
CA ALA A 90 6.92 18.62 -18.50
C ALA A 90 7.97 18.42 -17.40
N ASP A 91 8.71 17.30 -17.43
CA ASP A 91 9.76 16.94 -16.44
C ASP A 91 9.41 17.27 -14.98
N VAL A 92 8.22 16.86 -14.53
CA VAL A 92 7.75 17.08 -13.15
C VAL A 92 8.81 16.68 -12.09
N PRO A 93 9.59 15.59 -12.23
CA PRO A 93 10.66 15.27 -11.28
C PRO A 93 11.81 16.29 -11.19
N GLY A 94 12.02 17.07 -12.25
CA GLY A 94 12.98 18.17 -12.29
C GLY A 94 12.47 19.46 -11.63
N GLU A 95 11.15 19.56 -11.39
CA GLU A 95 10.53 20.74 -10.79
C GLU A 95 10.89 20.88 -9.31
N ALA A 96 11.25 22.11 -8.90
CA ALA A 96 11.68 22.40 -7.53
C ALA A 96 10.59 22.11 -6.48
N SER A 97 9.32 22.32 -6.83
CA SER A 97 8.18 22.03 -5.94
C SER A 97 7.97 20.54 -5.71
N PHE A 98 8.19 19.70 -6.73
CA PHE A 98 8.17 18.26 -6.57
C PHE A 98 9.36 17.78 -5.73
N GLN A 99 10.55 18.31 -5.97
CA GLN A 99 11.74 17.96 -5.19
C GLN A 99 11.56 18.35 -3.72
N ALA A 100 11.06 19.55 -3.43
CA ALA A 100 10.74 19.99 -2.08
C ALA A 100 9.73 19.05 -1.40
N PHE A 101 8.64 18.71 -2.08
CA PHE A 101 7.67 17.74 -1.56
C PHE A 101 8.31 16.37 -1.25
N VAL A 102 9.15 15.85 -2.14
CA VAL A 102 9.85 14.58 -1.91
C VAL A 102 10.78 14.66 -0.70
N GLU A 103 11.55 15.75 -0.56
CA GLU A 103 12.42 15.93 0.60
C GLU A 103 11.61 16.07 1.90
N ASP A 104 10.47 16.76 1.89
CA ASP A 104 9.56 16.83 3.05
C ASP A 104 9.09 15.43 3.47
N VAL A 105 8.59 14.62 2.51
CA VAL A 105 8.17 13.24 2.78
C VAL A 105 9.33 12.40 3.30
N LEU A 106 10.52 12.51 2.70
CA LEU A 106 11.69 11.73 3.10
C LEU A 106 12.26 12.18 4.46
N SER A 107 12.05 13.44 4.85
CA SER A 107 12.44 13.95 6.17
C SER A 107 11.60 13.35 7.28
N ALA A 108 10.34 12.99 6.99
CA ALA A 108 9.46 12.27 7.91
C ALA A 108 9.78 10.76 8.00
N VAL A 109 10.59 10.22 7.08
CA VAL A 109 11.06 8.83 7.14
C VAL A 109 12.26 8.73 8.09
N ASP A 110 11.95 8.47 9.35
CA ASP A 110 12.89 8.18 10.42
C ASP A 110 12.86 6.70 10.81
N ILE A 111 13.90 5.96 10.43
CA ILE A 111 14.06 4.54 10.74
C ILE A 111 15.14 4.40 11.80
N ALA A 112 14.71 4.08 13.01
CA ALA A 112 15.54 3.99 14.20
C ALA A 112 15.11 2.79 15.06
N PRO A 113 15.90 2.36 16.05
CA PRO A 113 15.46 1.34 17.00
C PRO A 113 14.12 1.74 17.64
N SER A 114 13.08 0.95 17.37
CA SER A 114 11.74 1.28 17.84
C SER A 114 11.62 1.05 19.35
N PRO A 115 11.15 2.04 20.13
CA PRO A 115 10.87 1.86 21.55
C PRO A 115 9.51 1.17 21.79
N LEU A 116 8.71 0.96 20.75
CA LEU A 116 7.33 0.51 20.87
C LEU A 116 7.24 -0.96 21.30
N GLU A 117 6.41 -1.21 22.30
CA GLU A 117 5.93 -2.56 22.57
C GLU A 117 4.78 -2.92 21.61
N ARG A 118 4.34 -4.19 21.65
CA ARG A 118 3.27 -4.68 20.77
C ARG A 118 1.98 -3.87 20.92
N ASP A 119 1.55 -3.65 22.16
CA ASP A 119 0.27 -2.98 22.42
C ASP A 119 0.35 -1.50 22.05
N ASP A 120 1.49 -0.84 22.28
CA ASP A 120 1.74 0.55 21.84
C ASP A 120 1.71 0.68 20.31
N ALA A 121 2.31 -0.27 19.59
CA ALA A 121 2.30 -0.24 18.12
C ALA A 121 0.88 -0.45 17.54
N VAL A 122 0.06 -1.27 18.21
CA VAL A 122 -1.36 -1.44 17.85
C VAL A 122 -2.15 -0.19 18.17
N GLU A 123 -1.97 0.39 19.36
CA GLU A 123 -2.63 1.64 19.76
C GLU A 123 -2.25 2.78 18.82
N LEU A 124 -0.97 2.92 18.48
CA LEU A 124 -0.50 3.92 17.53
C LEU A 124 -1.17 3.76 16.17
N ARG A 125 -1.30 2.54 15.65
CA ARG A 125 -1.99 2.29 14.37
C ARG A 125 -3.48 2.69 14.45
N ASP A 126 -4.15 2.35 15.54
CA ASP A 126 -5.61 2.50 15.68
C ASP A 126 -6.03 3.87 16.22
N ALA A 127 -5.07 4.69 16.67
CA ALA A 127 -5.34 6.01 17.20
C ALA A 127 -5.95 6.94 16.13
N ARG A 128 -6.96 7.72 16.54
CA ARG A 128 -7.72 8.60 15.63
C ARG A 128 -6.87 9.69 14.95
N GLY A 129 -5.74 10.06 15.54
CA GLY A 129 -4.81 11.05 14.98
C GLY A 129 -3.77 10.46 14.03
N SER A 130 -3.69 9.13 13.95
CA SER A 130 -2.62 8.44 13.21
C SER A 130 -2.91 8.26 11.73
N SER A 131 -4.20 8.23 11.37
CA SER A 131 -4.66 8.19 9.99
C SER A 131 -5.85 9.11 9.77
N ASP A 132 -6.00 9.54 8.53
CA ASP A 132 -7.16 10.28 8.04
C ASP A 132 -7.80 9.55 6.85
N ALA A 133 -8.65 10.25 6.10
CA ALA A 133 -9.27 9.72 4.89
C ALA A 133 -8.27 9.34 3.77
N TYR A 134 -7.05 9.89 3.80
CA TYR A 134 -5.98 9.47 2.90
C TYR A 134 -5.29 8.22 3.42
N GLY A 135 -5.00 8.13 4.72
CA GLY A 135 -4.30 6.98 5.30
C GLY A 135 -3.37 7.41 6.42
N LEU A 136 -2.39 6.56 6.74
CA LEU A 136 -1.37 6.87 7.76
C LEU A 136 -0.49 8.03 7.30
N SER A 137 -0.07 8.89 8.23
CA SER A 137 0.98 9.86 7.93
C SER A 137 2.34 9.15 7.74
N PRO A 138 3.29 9.76 7.01
CA PRO A 138 4.63 9.23 6.84
C PRO A 138 5.36 8.95 8.18
N GLU A 139 5.18 9.81 9.19
CA GLU A 139 5.79 9.67 10.51
C GLU A 139 5.28 8.41 11.24
N VAL A 140 3.96 8.25 11.32
CA VAL A 140 3.35 7.06 11.95
C VAL A 140 3.75 5.80 11.19
N ALA A 141 3.74 5.85 9.85
CA ALA A 141 4.21 4.74 9.04
C ALA A 141 5.69 4.41 9.30
N SER A 142 6.52 5.40 9.62
CA SER A 142 7.93 5.24 9.95
C SER A 142 8.14 4.57 11.30
N ASP A 143 7.38 4.94 12.32
CA ASP A 143 7.40 4.29 13.63
C ASP A 143 6.99 2.82 13.55
N LEU A 144 5.89 2.54 12.82
CA LEU A 144 5.40 1.17 12.60
C LEU A 144 6.36 0.36 11.71
N ALA A 145 6.99 0.98 10.71
CA ALA A 145 8.01 0.34 9.89
C ALA A 145 9.25 -0.01 10.73
N SER A 146 9.71 0.91 11.57
CA SER A 146 10.81 0.68 12.52
C SER A 146 10.52 -0.50 13.44
N TYR A 147 9.30 -0.56 13.99
CA TYR A 147 8.83 -1.70 14.78
C TYR A 147 8.93 -3.02 14.00
N LEU A 148 8.40 -3.05 12.76
CA LEU A 148 8.44 -4.24 11.91
C LEU A 148 9.88 -4.66 11.56
N LEU A 149 10.79 -3.71 11.36
CA LEU A 149 12.20 -3.99 11.08
C LEU A 149 12.94 -4.53 12.30
N CYS A 150 12.66 -4.04 13.51
CA CYS A 150 13.18 -4.65 14.74
C CYS A 150 12.71 -6.10 14.89
N ARG A 151 11.45 -6.40 14.54
CA ARG A 151 10.92 -7.78 14.52
C ARG A 151 11.57 -8.62 13.42
N ALA A 152 11.84 -8.05 12.24
CA ALA A 152 12.55 -8.74 11.16
C ALA A 152 13.96 -9.13 11.61
N HIS A 153 14.69 -8.20 12.23
CA HIS A 153 16.02 -8.42 12.76
C HIS A 153 16.04 -9.53 13.83
N ALA A 154 15.05 -9.53 14.74
CA ALA A 154 14.90 -10.59 15.74
C ALA A 154 14.62 -11.98 15.14
N LEU A 155 14.13 -12.08 13.90
CA LEU A 155 13.95 -13.34 13.18
C LEU A 155 15.22 -13.85 12.49
N ASP A 156 16.20 -12.97 12.24
CA ASP A 156 17.42 -13.26 11.49
C ASP A 156 18.61 -13.65 12.41
N ASP A 157 18.36 -13.80 13.71
CA ASP A 157 19.32 -14.24 14.75
C ASP A 157 20.65 -13.43 14.76
N GLY A 158 20.64 -12.17 14.33
CA GLY A 158 21.70 -11.20 14.58
C GLY A 158 23.00 -11.42 13.78
N ALA A 159 22.91 -11.81 12.51
CA ALA A 159 24.09 -11.88 11.62
C ALA A 159 24.82 -10.53 11.45
N GLU A 160 24.11 -9.43 11.67
CA GLU A 160 24.55 -8.02 11.59
C GLU A 160 24.10 -7.29 12.87
N GLY A 161 24.64 -6.11 13.19
CA GLY A 161 24.13 -5.30 14.30
C GLY A 161 22.77 -4.66 13.97
N LEU A 162 21.89 -4.46 14.98
CA LEU A 162 20.57 -3.84 14.76
C LEU A 162 20.67 -2.46 14.10
N GLU A 163 21.58 -1.62 14.57
CA GLU A 163 21.76 -0.26 14.04
C GLU A 163 22.19 -0.29 12.56
N GLU A 164 23.17 -1.12 12.21
CA GLU A 164 23.66 -1.29 10.84
C GLU A 164 22.55 -1.82 9.90
N HIS A 165 21.78 -2.80 10.37
CA HIS A 165 20.61 -3.31 9.66
C HIS A 165 19.57 -2.20 9.40
N LEU A 166 19.24 -1.41 10.42
CA LEU A 166 18.26 -0.33 10.29
C LEU A 166 18.76 0.78 9.36
N GLU A 167 20.03 1.16 9.42
CA GLU A 167 20.63 2.12 8.48
C GLU A 167 20.61 1.63 7.04
N ALA A 168 20.88 0.33 6.81
CA ALA A 168 20.77 -0.30 5.50
C ALA A 168 19.32 -0.26 4.98
N GLN A 169 18.34 -0.60 5.83
CA GLN A 169 16.92 -0.56 5.46
C GLN A 169 16.43 0.87 5.25
N ALA A 170 16.87 1.85 6.04
CA ALA A 170 16.53 3.26 5.89
C ALA A 170 16.94 3.79 4.51
N ARG A 171 18.19 3.52 4.09
CA ARG A 171 18.68 3.90 2.75
C ARG A 171 17.82 3.29 1.65
N ARG A 172 17.57 1.98 1.73
CA ARG A 172 16.76 1.25 0.75
C ARG A 172 15.32 1.77 0.68
N ILE A 173 14.70 2.02 1.83
CA ILE A 173 13.35 2.57 1.93
C ILE A 173 13.29 3.95 1.26
N ARG A 174 14.23 4.85 1.58
CA ARG A 174 14.26 6.20 1.01
C ARG A 174 14.41 6.17 -0.52
N GLU A 175 15.23 5.27 -1.05
CA GLU A 175 15.36 5.05 -2.49
C GLU A 175 14.05 4.52 -3.12
N GLU A 176 13.42 3.52 -2.51
CA GLU A 176 12.16 2.94 -3.00
C GLU A 176 11.00 3.96 -2.96
N VAL A 177 10.90 4.77 -1.90
CA VAL A 177 9.92 5.86 -1.76
C VAL A 177 10.15 6.92 -2.83
N ARG A 178 11.39 7.39 -3.00
CA ARG A 178 11.73 8.37 -4.06
C ARG A 178 11.36 7.83 -5.45
N ALA A 179 11.72 6.58 -5.74
CA ALA A 179 11.40 5.95 -7.02
C ALA A 179 9.89 5.82 -7.24
N ALA A 180 9.12 5.49 -6.19
CA ALA A 180 7.67 5.40 -6.26
C ALA A 180 7.02 6.76 -6.54
N LEU A 181 7.44 7.83 -5.84
CA LEU A 181 6.93 9.17 -6.07
C LEU A 181 7.27 9.69 -7.48
N VAL A 182 8.50 9.46 -7.96
CA VAL A 182 8.89 9.79 -9.34
C VAL A 182 8.04 9.03 -10.35
N ARG A 183 7.75 7.75 -10.10
CA ARG A 183 6.88 6.94 -10.95
C ARG A 183 5.45 7.50 -10.96
N GLN A 184 4.94 7.90 -9.79
CA GLN A 184 3.60 8.47 -9.61
C GLN A 184 3.35 9.65 -10.56
N VAL A 185 4.34 10.53 -10.74
CA VAL A 185 4.23 11.73 -11.61
C VAL A 185 4.65 11.49 -13.06
N ARG A 186 5.27 10.35 -13.38
CA ARG A 186 5.70 9.98 -14.74
C ARG A 186 4.74 9.05 -15.46
N VAL A 187 3.89 8.34 -14.73
CA VAL A 187 2.93 7.37 -15.27
C VAL A 187 1.53 7.98 -15.22
N PRO A 188 0.89 8.26 -16.37
CA PRO A 188 -0.42 8.92 -16.39
C PRO A 188 -1.46 8.24 -15.51
N LEU A 189 -1.57 6.91 -15.60
CA LEU A 189 -2.55 6.16 -14.82
C LEU A 189 -2.34 6.31 -13.31
N GLU A 190 -1.09 6.33 -12.84
CA GLU A 190 -0.81 6.52 -11.41
C GLU A 190 -1.16 7.94 -10.96
N LEU A 191 -0.85 8.93 -11.80
CA LEU A 191 -1.21 10.32 -11.55
C LEU A 191 -2.73 10.52 -11.50
N THR A 192 -3.47 9.89 -12.42
CA THR A 192 -4.94 9.88 -12.43
C THR A 192 -5.48 9.25 -11.15
N VAL A 193 -4.97 8.08 -10.75
CA VAL A 193 -5.39 7.41 -9.49
C VAL A 193 -5.17 8.30 -8.26
N ALA A 194 -4.05 9.02 -8.19
CA ALA A 194 -3.78 9.95 -7.09
C ALA A 194 -4.76 11.14 -7.08
N ARG A 195 -5.05 11.71 -8.25
CA ARG A 195 -6.02 12.81 -8.41
C ARG A 195 -7.43 12.39 -8.06
N ASP A 196 -7.89 11.26 -8.60
CA ASP A 196 -9.23 10.73 -8.34
C ASP A 196 -9.41 10.48 -6.84
N ARG A 197 -8.38 9.94 -6.18
CA ARG A 197 -8.39 9.75 -4.72
C ARG A 197 -8.48 11.09 -3.97
N HIS A 198 -7.66 12.08 -4.32
CA HIS A 198 -7.72 13.41 -3.74
C HIS A 198 -9.12 14.02 -3.87
N GLU A 199 -9.68 14.01 -5.09
CA GLU A 199 -10.98 14.60 -5.35
C GLU A 199 -12.10 13.89 -4.58
N ARG A 200 -12.08 12.55 -4.51
CA ARG A 200 -13.05 11.79 -3.70
C ARG A 200 -13.02 12.19 -2.23
N VAL A 201 -11.82 12.25 -1.64
CA VAL A 201 -11.66 12.65 -0.23
C VAL A 201 -12.14 14.09 -0.02
N VAL A 202 -11.80 15.02 -0.93
CA VAL A 202 -12.29 16.41 -0.88
C VAL A 202 -13.81 16.50 -0.98
N ARG A 203 -14.45 15.63 -1.78
CA ARG A 203 -15.91 15.55 -1.89
C ARG A 203 -16.59 14.90 -0.68
N GLY A 204 -15.82 14.43 0.31
CA GLY A 204 -16.35 13.68 1.45
C GLY A 204 -16.92 12.33 1.07
N GLU A 205 -16.59 11.84 -0.14
CA GLU A 205 -16.88 10.47 -0.56
C GLU A 205 -15.92 9.58 0.22
N ALA A 206 -16.35 9.20 1.42
CA ALA A 206 -15.64 8.22 2.22
C ALA A 206 -15.34 7.02 1.34
N ASP A 207 -14.11 6.53 1.41
CA ASP A 207 -13.86 5.15 1.05
C ASP A 207 -14.72 4.33 2.02
N GLU A 208 -15.94 3.98 1.63
CA GLU A 208 -16.63 2.77 2.12
C GLU A 208 -15.85 1.57 1.58
N GLY A 209 -14.58 1.55 1.96
CA GLY A 209 -13.63 0.50 1.79
C GLY A 209 -13.22 0.12 0.36
N PHE A 210 -11.90 0.08 0.21
CA PHE A 210 -11.23 -1.23 0.09
C PHE A 210 -11.37 -2.10 1.37
N ALA A 211 -12.61 -2.24 1.81
CA ALA A 211 -13.21 -2.92 2.95
C ALA A 211 -14.69 -3.05 2.55
N SER A 212 -14.95 -4.04 1.69
CA SER A 212 -16.26 -4.24 1.07
C SER A 212 -17.36 -4.38 2.13
N PRO A 213 -18.47 -3.62 2.07
CA PRO A 213 -19.61 -3.78 2.98
C PRO A 213 -20.47 -5.02 2.66
N ALA A 214 -20.05 -5.84 1.69
CA ALA A 214 -20.44 -7.23 1.59
C ALA A 214 -19.16 -8.05 1.43
N GLY A 215 -18.90 -8.96 2.38
CA GLY A 215 -17.73 -9.84 2.41
C GLY A 215 -17.39 -10.34 1.00
N GLY A 216 -16.31 -9.79 0.46
CA GLY A 216 -15.79 -10.24 -0.81
C GLY A 216 -15.24 -11.65 -0.67
N PRO A 217 -15.11 -12.42 -1.75
CA PRO A 217 -14.57 -13.79 -1.73
C PRO A 217 -13.12 -13.90 -1.21
N GLY A 218 -12.45 -12.79 -0.87
CA GLY A 218 -11.16 -12.75 -0.16
C GLY A 218 -11.26 -12.58 1.37
N ASP A 219 -12.48 -12.48 1.91
CA ASP A 219 -12.74 -12.35 3.34
C ASP A 219 -12.38 -13.66 4.08
N ALA A 220 -11.84 -13.53 5.30
CA ALA A 220 -11.54 -14.65 6.19
C ALA A 220 -12.78 -15.50 6.53
N HIS A 221 -13.98 -14.94 6.37
CA HIS A 221 -15.26 -15.62 6.56
C HIS A 221 -15.96 -16.07 5.26
N ALA A 222 -15.38 -15.81 4.08
CA ALA A 222 -15.96 -16.23 2.81
C ALA A 222 -16.07 -17.76 2.75
N THR A 223 -17.22 -18.29 2.34
CA THR A 223 -17.42 -19.73 2.18
C THR A 223 -16.61 -20.27 0.99
N ALA A 224 -16.32 -21.58 0.98
CA ALA A 224 -15.58 -22.20 -0.13
C ALA A 224 -16.31 -22.06 -1.48
N GLU A 225 -17.64 -21.97 -1.45
CA GLU A 225 -18.48 -21.84 -2.64
C GLU A 225 -18.38 -20.44 -3.26
N GLU A 226 -18.39 -19.38 -2.45
CA GLU A 226 -18.20 -17.99 -2.89
C GLU A 226 -16.81 -17.76 -3.50
N ARG A 227 -15.78 -18.37 -2.91
CA ARG A 227 -14.41 -18.36 -3.45
C ARG A 227 -14.29 -19.07 -4.80
N ALA A 228 -14.93 -20.23 -4.94
CA ALA A 228 -14.94 -20.96 -6.20
C ALA A 228 -15.73 -20.22 -7.28
N ASP A 229 -16.81 -19.53 -6.91
CA ASP A 229 -17.66 -18.83 -7.86
C ASP A 229 -17.00 -17.59 -8.45
N LEU A 230 -16.24 -16.82 -7.66
CA LEU A 230 -15.42 -15.72 -8.19
C LEU A 230 -14.39 -16.24 -9.20
N GLY A 231 -13.68 -17.32 -8.87
CA GLY A 231 -12.68 -17.91 -9.75
C GLY A 231 -13.27 -18.41 -11.07
N ARG A 232 -14.54 -18.82 -11.08
CA ARG A 232 -15.27 -19.16 -12.31
C ARG A 232 -15.69 -17.92 -13.08
N ARG A 233 -16.26 -16.90 -12.42
CA ARG A 233 -16.69 -15.64 -13.06
C ARG A 233 -15.51 -14.86 -13.66
N ALA A 234 -14.36 -14.83 -12.99
CA ALA A 234 -13.15 -14.18 -13.48
C ALA A 234 -12.60 -14.89 -14.73
N ARG A 235 -12.59 -16.22 -14.74
CA ARG A 235 -12.20 -17.01 -15.91
C ARG A 235 -13.18 -16.84 -17.06
N SER A 236 -14.48 -16.90 -16.82
CA SER A 236 -15.49 -16.69 -17.86
C SER A 236 -15.46 -15.27 -18.43
N ALA A 237 -15.20 -14.26 -17.60
CA ALA A 237 -15.05 -12.87 -18.05
C ALA A 237 -13.77 -12.69 -18.89
N PHE A 238 -12.68 -13.35 -18.52
CA PHE A 238 -11.43 -13.34 -19.28
C PHE A 238 -11.56 -14.07 -20.62
N GLU A 239 -12.19 -15.24 -20.63
CA GLU A 239 -12.49 -16.00 -21.85
C GLU A 239 -13.46 -15.24 -22.77
N PHE A 240 -14.48 -14.59 -22.18
CA PHE A 240 -15.40 -13.73 -22.93
C PHE A 240 -14.65 -12.54 -23.55
N ALA A 241 -13.78 -11.86 -22.82
CA ALA A 241 -12.99 -10.74 -23.34
C ALA A 241 -12.02 -11.14 -24.47
N GLN A 242 -11.58 -12.41 -24.52
CA GLN A 242 -10.78 -12.95 -25.62
C GLN A 242 -11.60 -13.43 -26.82
N SER A 243 -12.86 -13.82 -26.58
CA SER A 243 -13.78 -14.22 -27.65
C SER A 243 -14.04 -13.08 -28.63
N GLU A 244 -14.36 -13.44 -29.88
CA GLU A 244 -14.66 -12.46 -30.93
C GLU A 244 -15.91 -11.63 -30.60
N ALA A 245 -16.91 -12.25 -29.98
CA ALA A 245 -18.11 -11.58 -29.49
C ALA A 245 -17.80 -10.57 -28.36
N GLY A 246 -16.93 -10.92 -27.42
CA GLY A 246 -16.52 -10.00 -26.36
C GLY A 246 -15.64 -8.86 -26.88
N ARG A 247 -14.72 -9.14 -27.81
CA ARG A 247 -13.93 -8.09 -28.48
C ARG A 247 -14.82 -7.12 -29.25
N ALA A 248 -15.85 -7.61 -29.93
CA ALA A 248 -16.84 -6.77 -30.61
C ALA A 248 -17.70 -5.95 -29.62
N ALA A 249 -18.13 -6.54 -28.51
CA ALA A 249 -18.90 -5.84 -27.47
C ALA A 249 -18.07 -4.73 -26.79
N PHE A 250 -16.81 -4.99 -26.45
CA PHE A 250 -15.90 -3.97 -25.92
C PHE A 250 -15.54 -2.89 -26.95
N GLY A 251 -15.43 -3.26 -28.24
CA GLY A 251 -15.27 -2.29 -29.33
C GLY A 251 -16.50 -1.38 -29.52
N ALA A 252 -17.71 -1.93 -29.37
CA ALA A 252 -18.96 -1.15 -29.41
C ALA A 252 -19.08 -0.20 -28.21
N LEU A 253 -18.65 -0.62 -27.02
CA LEU A 253 -18.60 0.24 -25.83
C LEU A 253 -17.57 1.37 -25.99
N ARG A 254 -16.39 1.08 -26.54
CA ARG A 254 -15.36 2.10 -26.83
C ARG A 254 -15.84 3.14 -27.84
N SER A 255 -16.44 2.70 -28.95
CA SER A 255 -16.98 3.60 -29.98
C SER A 255 -18.23 4.36 -29.51
N GLY A 256 -19.05 3.76 -28.64
CA GLY A 256 -20.14 4.46 -27.95
C GLY A 256 -19.65 5.55 -27.00
N ALA A 257 -18.57 5.28 -26.26
CA ALA A 257 -17.92 6.26 -25.40
C ALA A 257 -17.30 7.41 -26.21
N GLU A 258 -16.59 7.11 -27.31
CA GLU A 258 -16.01 8.13 -28.21
C GLU A 258 -17.10 9.04 -28.80
N ARG A 259 -18.24 8.50 -29.26
CA ARG A 259 -19.37 9.30 -29.76
C ARG A 259 -20.06 10.12 -28.67
N ALA A 260 -20.10 9.62 -27.44
CA ALA A 260 -20.61 10.38 -26.31
C ALA A 260 -19.68 11.57 -26.01
N TYR A 261 -18.36 11.38 -26.03
CA TYR A 261 -17.38 12.46 -25.85
C TYR A 261 -17.48 13.53 -26.96
N GLU A 262 -17.65 13.15 -28.22
CA GLU A 262 -17.86 14.10 -29.33
C GLU A 262 -19.16 14.91 -29.18
N ARG A 263 -20.23 14.29 -28.67
CA ARG A 263 -21.53 14.96 -28.46
C ARG A 263 -21.49 15.98 -27.33
N TYR A 264 -20.67 15.77 -26.29
CA TYR A 264 -20.51 16.71 -25.18
C TYR A 264 -19.37 17.73 -25.39
N GLY A 265 -18.49 17.54 -26.38
CA GLY A 265 -17.42 18.48 -26.72
C GLY A 265 -17.83 19.66 -27.62
N SER A 266 -18.99 19.61 -28.29
CA SER A 266 -19.40 20.59 -29.31
C SER A 266 -20.32 21.73 -28.82
N THR A 267 -20.78 21.73 -27.57
CA THR A 267 -21.75 22.72 -27.06
C THR A 267 -21.15 23.93 -26.31
N ARG A 268 -19.86 24.26 -26.50
CA ARG A 268 -19.27 25.50 -25.96
C ARG A 268 -18.48 26.28 -27.01
N THR A 269 -19.18 26.84 -27.99
CA THR A 269 -18.70 28.03 -28.70
C THR A 269 -19.90 28.91 -29.04
N PRO A 270 -20.10 30.07 -28.38
CA PRO A 270 -21.10 31.03 -28.83
C PRO A 270 -20.58 31.72 -30.11
N PRO A 271 -21.47 32.05 -31.08
CA PRO A 271 -21.07 32.73 -32.31
C PRO A 271 -20.61 34.15 -32.01
N ARG A 272 -19.45 34.55 -32.57
CA ARG A 272 -18.95 35.93 -32.53
C ARG A 272 -19.82 36.79 -33.46
N THR A 273 -20.50 37.77 -32.88
CA THR A 273 -21.22 38.83 -33.61
C THR A 273 -20.22 39.67 -34.42
N PRO A 274 -20.46 39.98 -35.71
CA PRO A 274 -19.59 40.86 -36.48
C PRO A 274 -19.78 42.33 -36.09
N PRO A 275 -18.76 43.20 -36.27
CA PRO A 275 -18.85 44.61 -35.94
C PRO A 275 -19.74 45.34 -36.95
N ARG A 276 -20.61 46.23 -36.44
CA ARG A 276 -21.38 47.17 -37.27
C ARG A 276 -20.48 48.36 -37.61
N THR A 277 -20.43 48.66 -38.91
CA THR A 277 -19.92 49.90 -39.52
C THR A 277 -20.65 51.13 -39.02
#